data_AF-A0A537DGY1-F1
#
_entry.id   AF-A0A537DGY1-F1
#
_cell.length_a   1.000
_cell.length_b   1.000
_cell.length_c   1.000
_cell.angle_alpha   90.00
_cell.angle_beta   90.00
_cell.angle_gamma   90.00
#
_symmetry.space_group_name_H-M   'P 1'
#
loop_
_entity.id
_entity.type
_entity.pdbx_description
1 polymer ?
#
loop_
_entity_poly.entity_id
_entity_poly.type
_entity_poly.pdbx_seq_one_letter_code
_entity_poly.pdbx_strand_id
1 'polypeptide(L)'
;MSFWAQAGITEQTRAAATKRYKWISIVSPRLRRGIILAQRPARGKLEGGTTGRGPIVFARSIVCAALAVAASIAAAQGFPERAIRIIVPLTPGGSPDTIARAVALGLQGIWSQPVVVENRPGGSQNIGAELVAKSAPDGYTWLLAPDNVFCVNPYLGKPPFDPLTDFAPVTEVARIQFLLVVPPSVPVSSVEELIAYAKARPGQLNFGSSGNGSPQHLGATLFQMLTGTRMNHVPYKGAASAVADLLPGRIQVWIGAANTLLPHIKDGKLRLLGSTAPARFPNLGDVPTIAEAGVPGYALDPWLGLFMPARVSSDIISKVNAEVVRILNAPDLKSRLASQGIEIVTSSPAEFARFIREDNAKWGKLIREANIHGE
;
A
#
# COMPACT_ATOMS: atom_id res chain seq x y z
N MET A 1 -40.25 -36.17 19.40
CA MET A 1 -41.25 -37.26 19.29
C MET A 1 -42.05 -36.97 18.02
N SER A 2 -41.75 -37.57 16.86
CA SER A 2 -42.02 -38.98 16.44
C SER A 2 -43.49 -39.17 16.00
N PHE A 3 -43.85 -39.88 14.91
CA PHE A 3 -43.09 -40.77 14.01
C PHE A 3 -43.93 -41.10 12.73
N TRP A 4 -43.37 -40.97 11.49
CA TRP A 4 -43.65 -41.69 10.20
C TRP A 4 -45.11 -41.80 9.66
N ALA A 5 -45.43 -42.16 8.40
CA ALA A 5 -44.72 -42.77 7.25
C ALA A 5 -45.40 -42.34 5.90
N GLN A 6 -45.08 -42.77 4.65
CA GLN A 6 -44.04 -43.66 4.10
C GLN A 6 -43.80 -43.42 2.57
N ALA A 7 -42.54 -43.51 2.14
CA ALA A 7 -41.97 -44.07 0.88
C ALA A 7 -42.59 -43.87 -0.53
N GLY A 8 -41.69 -43.57 -1.49
CA GLY A 8 -41.96 -43.54 -2.94
C GLY A 8 -40.70 -43.32 -3.79
N ILE A 9 -39.65 -44.13 -3.60
CA ILE A 9 -38.42 -44.08 -4.41
C ILE A 9 -38.62 -44.91 -5.69
N THR A 10 -38.31 -44.34 -6.85
CA THR A 10 -37.70 -45.09 -7.96
C THR A 10 -36.65 -44.24 -8.66
N GLU A 11 -35.50 -44.88 -8.90
CA GLU A 11 -34.30 -44.29 -9.47
C GLU A 11 -34.10 -44.84 -10.89
N GLN A 12 -33.30 -44.16 -11.73
CA GLN A 12 -32.68 -44.69 -12.96
C GLN A 12 -33.64 -45.06 -14.13
N THR A 13 -33.29 -44.94 -15.41
CA THR A 13 -32.22 -44.29 -16.21
C THR A 13 -32.88 -44.01 -17.60
N ARG A 14 -32.33 -43.37 -18.66
CA ARG A 14 -30.99 -43.43 -19.29
C ARG A 14 -31.03 -42.52 -20.56
N ALA A 15 -29.86 -42.15 -21.08
CA ALA A 15 -29.61 -41.52 -22.39
C ALA A 15 -30.19 -40.09 -22.59
N ALA A 16 -29.45 -39.04 -22.99
CA ALA A 16 -28.34 -38.87 -23.93
C ALA A 16 -28.73 -38.97 -25.42
N ALA A 17 -28.46 -37.89 -26.17
CA ALA A 17 -28.87 -37.61 -27.56
C ALA A 17 -30.41 -37.45 -27.72
N THR A 18 -30.98 -36.49 -28.47
CA THR A 18 -30.52 -35.89 -29.74
C THR A 18 -31.27 -34.58 -30.01
N LYS A 19 -30.59 -33.51 -30.44
CA LYS A 19 -30.95 -32.65 -31.61
C LYS A 19 -30.07 -31.38 -31.71
N ARG A 20 -29.26 -31.32 -32.76
CA ARG A 20 -28.68 -30.08 -33.31
C ARG A 20 -29.64 -29.51 -34.36
N TYR A 21 -29.69 -28.18 -34.46
CA TYR A 21 -29.85 -27.34 -35.67
C TYR A 21 -30.15 -25.89 -35.16
N LYS A 22 -29.70 -24.77 -35.75
CA LYS A 22 -28.88 -24.51 -36.95
C LYS A 22 -28.51 -23.01 -37.00
N TRP A 23 -27.25 -22.61 -36.80
CA TRP A 23 -26.75 -21.28 -37.24
C TRP A 23 -25.27 -21.39 -37.62
N ILE A 24 -24.91 -20.86 -38.79
CA ILE A 24 -23.59 -20.92 -39.43
C ILE A 24 -23.26 -19.52 -39.99
N SER A 25 -21.96 -19.27 -40.19
CA SER A 25 -21.27 -18.06 -40.65
C SER A 25 -20.81 -17.17 -39.48
N ILE A 26 -19.55 -16.70 -39.42
CA ILE A 26 -18.51 -16.53 -40.46
C ILE A 26 -17.13 -16.96 -39.90
N VAL A 27 -16.45 -17.94 -40.51
CA VAL A 27 -14.98 -18.17 -40.38
C VAL A 27 -14.44 -18.75 -41.71
N SER A 28 -13.26 -18.31 -42.13
CA SER A 28 -12.67 -18.57 -43.46
C SER A 28 -12.03 -19.97 -43.62
N PRO A 29 -11.98 -20.55 -44.85
CA PRO A 29 -11.69 -21.97 -45.06
C PRO A 29 -10.25 -22.28 -45.51
N ARG A 30 -9.25 -22.16 -44.61
CA ARG A 30 -7.89 -22.69 -44.85
C ARG A 30 -7.20 -23.20 -43.58
N LEU A 31 -7.61 -24.38 -43.10
CA LEU A 31 -6.85 -25.32 -42.23
C LEU A 31 -7.84 -26.37 -41.66
N ARG A 32 -7.85 -27.59 -42.24
CA ARG A 32 -8.39 -28.89 -41.71
C ARG A 32 -8.87 -29.82 -42.85
N ARG A 33 -7.92 -30.42 -43.58
CA ARG A 33 -8.05 -31.76 -44.19
C ARG A 33 -6.65 -32.39 -44.23
N GLY A 34 -6.53 -33.66 -43.85
CA GLY A 34 -5.22 -34.35 -43.83
C GLY A 34 -4.96 -35.35 -42.70
N ILE A 35 -5.99 -35.85 -42.00
CA ILE A 35 -5.84 -36.97 -41.06
C ILE A 35 -6.82 -38.08 -41.45
N ILE A 36 -6.24 -39.26 -41.75
CA ILE A 36 -6.85 -40.59 -41.90
C ILE A 36 -7.91 -40.73 -43.01
N LEU A 37 -7.47 -41.33 -44.13
CA LEU A 37 -8.16 -42.46 -44.74
C LEU A 37 -7.10 -43.46 -45.23
N ALA A 38 -7.26 -44.73 -44.86
CA ALA A 38 -6.33 -45.81 -45.21
C ALA A 38 -6.90 -46.68 -46.35
N GLN A 39 -6.04 -47.56 -46.88
CA GLN A 39 -6.34 -48.68 -47.79
C GLN A 39 -6.64 -48.36 -49.26
N ARG A 40 -5.58 -48.45 -50.08
CA ARG A 40 -5.57 -49.30 -51.30
C ARG A 40 -4.11 -49.66 -51.66
N PRO A 41 -3.81 -50.90 -52.04
CA PRO A 41 -2.44 -51.32 -52.33
C PRO A 41 -2.04 -50.98 -53.78
N ALA A 42 -0.85 -50.44 -53.97
CA ALA A 42 -0.21 -50.31 -55.27
C ALA A 42 1.17 -50.98 -55.24
N ARG A 43 1.34 -52.04 -56.04
CA ARG A 43 2.66 -52.65 -56.30
C ARG A 43 3.52 -51.63 -57.06
N GLY A 44 4.68 -51.29 -56.52
CA GLY A 44 5.66 -50.41 -57.17
C GLY A 44 7.07 -50.69 -56.65
N LYS A 45 7.91 -51.21 -57.53
CA LYS A 45 9.30 -51.68 -57.37
C LYS A 45 10.13 -51.12 -56.20
N LEU A 46 10.88 -52.04 -55.58
CA LEU A 46 12.09 -51.73 -54.80
C LEU A 46 13.18 -51.17 -55.72
N GLU A 47 13.68 -49.98 -55.44
CA GLU A 47 15.01 -49.54 -55.86
C GLU A 47 15.74 -48.92 -54.67
N GLY A 48 16.99 -49.32 -54.46
CA GLY A 48 17.77 -48.98 -53.27
C GLY A 48 18.36 -47.56 -53.35
N GLY A 49 18.36 -46.86 -52.21
CA GLY A 49 18.84 -45.47 -52.12
C GLY A 49 19.38 -45.11 -50.74
N THR A 50 20.40 -45.84 -50.27
CA THR A 50 21.11 -45.52 -49.02
C THR A 50 21.88 -44.21 -49.14
N THR A 51 21.26 -43.10 -48.73
CA THR A 51 21.95 -41.81 -48.56
C THR A 51 21.98 -41.42 -47.08
N GLY A 52 23.12 -41.70 -46.44
CA GLY A 52 23.35 -41.41 -45.03
C GLY A 52 23.39 -39.92 -44.74
N ARG A 53 22.30 -39.37 -44.17
CA ARG A 53 22.34 -38.05 -43.51
C ARG A 53 23.00 -38.22 -42.14
N GLY A 54 24.26 -37.80 -42.05
CA GLY A 54 25.13 -37.97 -40.89
C GLY A 54 24.71 -37.22 -39.61
N PRO A 55 25.52 -37.30 -38.54
CA PRO A 55 25.14 -37.01 -37.14
C PRO A 55 24.80 -35.54 -36.81
N ILE A 56 24.86 -34.64 -37.79
CA ILE A 56 24.70 -33.18 -37.65
C ILE A 56 23.29 -32.79 -37.15
N VAL A 57 22.26 -33.60 -37.47
CA VAL A 57 20.89 -33.36 -36.99
C VAL A 57 20.76 -33.63 -35.48
N PHE A 58 21.47 -34.61 -34.95
CA PHE A 58 21.46 -34.93 -33.52
C PHE A 58 22.17 -33.86 -32.68
N ALA A 59 23.30 -33.35 -33.18
CA ALA A 59 24.07 -32.30 -32.50
C ALA A 59 23.26 -31.00 -32.27
N ARG A 60 22.42 -30.60 -33.24
CA ARG A 60 21.58 -29.39 -33.12
C ARG A 60 20.51 -29.49 -32.04
N SER A 61 19.89 -30.66 -31.87
CA SER A 61 18.86 -30.88 -30.84
C SER A 61 19.43 -30.79 -29.42
N ILE A 62 20.66 -31.26 -29.21
CA ILE A 62 21.35 -31.20 -27.91
C ILE A 62 21.66 -29.76 -27.52
N VAL A 63 22.10 -28.92 -28.46
CA VAL A 63 22.39 -27.49 -28.20
C VAL A 63 21.14 -26.71 -27.81
N CYS A 64 20.00 -26.94 -28.47
CA CYS A 64 18.74 -26.30 -28.09
C CYS A 64 18.24 -26.74 -26.70
N ALA A 65 18.41 -28.01 -26.35
CA ALA A 65 18.07 -28.50 -25.01
C ALA A 65 18.99 -27.90 -23.92
N ALA A 66 20.30 -27.82 -24.17
CA ALA A 66 21.25 -27.19 -23.27
C ALA A 66 20.96 -25.69 -23.04
N LEU A 67 20.55 -24.97 -24.08
CA LEU A 67 20.15 -23.56 -23.96
C LEU A 67 18.86 -23.38 -23.15
N ALA A 68 17.90 -24.29 -23.25
CA ALA A 68 16.69 -24.25 -22.43
C ALA A 68 16.97 -24.53 -20.94
N VAL A 69 17.89 -25.46 -20.64
CA VAL A 69 18.36 -25.73 -19.27
C VAL A 69 19.19 -24.57 -18.71
N ALA A 70 20.08 -23.97 -19.50
CA ALA A 70 20.84 -22.79 -19.08
C ALA A 70 19.92 -21.58 -18.77
N ALA A 71 18.87 -21.36 -19.59
CA ALA A 71 17.88 -20.30 -19.36
C ALA A 71 17.06 -20.51 -18.08
N SER A 72 16.87 -21.77 -17.64
CA SER A 72 16.15 -22.09 -16.40
C SER A 72 17.05 -22.06 -15.16
N ILE A 73 18.36 -22.31 -15.30
CA ILE A 73 19.34 -22.07 -14.24
C ILE A 73 19.55 -20.57 -13.99
N ALA A 74 19.50 -19.73 -15.04
CA ALA A 74 19.59 -18.27 -14.90
C ALA A 74 18.41 -17.66 -14.08
N ALA A 75 17.26 -18.34 -14.02
CA ALA A 75 16.14 -17.95 -13.17
C ALA A 75 16.33 -18.31 -11.67
N ALA A 76 17.41 -19.01 -11.33
CA ALA A 76 17.78 -19.37 -9.95
C ALA A 76 18.93 -18.51 -9.37
N GLN A 77 19.23 -17.36 -9.99
CA GLN A 77 20.08 -16.31 -9.40
C GLN A 77 19.45 -15.83 -8.08
N GLY A 78 20.26 -15.83 -7.01
CA GLY A 78 19.78 -15.83 -5.64
C GLY A 78 19.44 -14.43 -5.12
N PHE A 79 18.23 -13.94 -5.37
CA PHE A 79 17.80 -12.63 -4.83
C PHE A 79 17.99 -12.53 -3.30
N PRO A 80 18.63 -11.47 -2.76
CA PRO A 80 19.30 -10.38 -3.45
C PRO A 80 20.81 -10.64 -3.69
N GLU A 81 21.30 -10.24 -4.87
CA GLU A 81 22.71 -10.35 -5.27
C GLU A 81 23.45 -9.01 -5.29
N ARG A 82 22.72 -7.90 -5.12
CA ARG A 82 23.24 -6.52 -5.12
C ARG A 82 22.47 -5.63 -4.15
N ALA A 83 22.95 -4.40 -3.97
CA ALA A 83 22.33 -3.42 -3.08
C ALA A 83 20.86 -3.11 -3.43
N ILE A 84 20.04 -3.01 -2.39
CA ILE A 84 18.62 -2.65 -2.42
C ILE A 84 18.44 -1.18 -2.04
N ARG A 85 17.47 -0.51 -2.65
CA ARG A 85 17.13 0.90 -2.40
C ARG A 85 15.71 1.01 -1.86
N ILE A 86 15.54 1.60 -0.67
CA ILE A 86 14.24 1.96 -0.10
C ILE A 86 14.06 3.47 -0.29
N ILE A 87 13.14 3.85 -1.16
CA ILE A 87 12.79 5.23 -1.45
C ILE A 87 11.72 5.69 -0.45
N VAL A 88 11.98 6.80 0.23
CA VAL A 88 11.05 7.45 1.15
C VAL A 88 10.68 8.81 0.57
N PRO A 89 9.43 9.09 0.17
CA PRO A 89 9.08 10.30 -0.56
C PRO A 89 8.91 11.54 0.36
N LEU A 90 9.57 11.56 1.51
CA LEU A 90 9.50 12.60 2.54
C LEU A 90 10.90 12.96 3.04
N THR A 91 11.01 14.13 3.68
CA THR A 91 12.23 14.57 4.38
C THR A 91 12.64 13.57 5.49
N PRO A 92 13.94 13.45 5.81
CA PRO A 92 14.41 12.60 6.91
C PRO A 92 13.76 12.92 8.27
N GLY A 93 13.77 11.95 9.19
CA GLY A 93 13.33 12.12 10.58
C GLY A 93 11.83 11.95 10.84
N GLY A 94 10.99 11.76 9.81
CA GLY A 94 9.58 11.36 9.97
C GLY A 94 9.42 9.85 10.17
N SER A 95 8.22 9.40 10.58
CA SER A 95 7.92 7.97 10.80
C SER A 95 8.29 7.04 9.63
N PRO A 96 8.04 7.40 8.35
CA PRO A 96 8.47 6.58 7.20
C PRO A 96 9.99 6.37 7.14
N ASP A 97 10.77 7.40 7.47
CA ASP A 97 12.23 7.37 7.47
C ASP A 97 12.76 6.47 8.61
N THR A 98 12.19 6.61 9.80
CA THR A 98 12.50 5.77 10.97
C THR A 98 12.25 4.29 10.70
N ILE A 99 11.12 3.93 10.08
CA ILE A 99 10.80 2.54 9.73
C ILE A 99 11.70 2.05 8.60
N ALA A 100 11.89 2.83 7.53
CA ALA A 100 12.77 2.45 6.42
C ALA A 100 14.18 2.11 6.90
N ARG A 101 14.75 2.90 7.82
CA ARG A 101 16.08 2.67 8.40
C ARG A 101 16.11 1.44 9.32
N ALA A 102 15.04 1.18 10.07
CA ALA A 102 14.93 -0.03 10.90
C ALA A 102 14.84 -1.31 10.04
N VAL A 103 14.04 -1.28 8.98
CA VAL A 103 13.93 -2.38 7.99
C VAL A 103 15.26 -2.59 7.27
N ALA A 104 15.91 -1.52 6.80
CA ALA A 104 17.20 -1.59 6.13
C ALA A 104 18.29 -2.22 7.01
N LEU A 105 18.40 -1.81 8.28
CA LEU A 105 19.34 -2.38 9.24
C LEU A 105 19.07 -3.87 9.49
N GLY A 106 17.80 -4.25 9.67
CA GLY A 106 17.42 -5.65 9.85
C GLY A 106 17.78 -6.51 8.65
N LEU A 107 17.47 -6.06 7.44
CA LEU A 107 17.74 -6.78 6.18
C LEU A 107 19.23 -6.92 5.87
N GLN A 108 20.05 -5.89 6.16
CA GLN A 108 21.51 -5.99 5.99
C GLN A 108 22.09 -7.16 6.80
N GLY A 109 21.61 -7.39 8.03
CA GLY A 109 22.04 -8.50 8.88
C GLY A 109 21.54 -9.90 8.44
N ILE A 110 20.58 -9.97 7.51
CA ILE A 110 19.98 -11.24 7.04
C ILE A 110 20.50 -11.62 5.65
N TRP A 111 20.59 -10.65 4.75
CA TRP A 111 20.93 -10.90 3.34
C TRP A 111 22.38 -10.55 2.98
N SER A 112 23.15 -9.97 3.90
CA SER A 112 24.55 -9.55 3.67
C SER A 112 24.74 -8.62 2.45
N GLN A 113 23.66 -7.97 2.00
CA GLN A 113 23.62 -6.99 0.92
C GLN A 113 23.31 -5.61 1.49
N PRO A 114 23.92 -4.53 0.96
CA PRO A 114 23.58 -3.18 1.39
C PRO A 114 22.11 -2.86 1.13
N VAL A 115 21.42 -2.30 2.13
CA VAL A 115 20.07 -1.74 1.97
C VAL A 115 20.13 -0.26 2.28
N VAL A 116 19.92 0.58 1.27
CA VAL A 116 20.13 2.02 1.31
C VAL A 116 18.79 2.74 1.36
N VAL A 117 18.61 3.68 2.31
CA VAL A 117 17.42 4.52 2.40
C VAL A 117 17.67 5.86 1.71
N GLU A 118 16.86 6.21 0.73
CA GLU A 118 16.94 7.48 0.00
C GLU A 118 15.67 8.32 0.20
N ASN A 119 15.85 9.54 0.73
CA ASN A 119 14.76 10.51 0.87
C ASN A 119 14.59 11.29 -0.44
N ARG A 120 13.39 11.22 -1.05
CA ARG A 120 13.03 11.86 -2.33
C ARG A 120 11.75 12.71 -2.18
N PRO A 121 11.78 13.80 -1.37
CA PRO A 121 10.62 14.65 -1.13
C PRO A 121 10.21 15.49 -2.35
N GLY A 122 8.94 15.90 -2.37
CA GLY A 122 8.40 16.87 -3.33
C GLY A 122 7.23 16.34 -4.17
N GLY A 123 6.51 17.25 -4.83
CA GLY A 123 5.33 16.95 -5.65
C GLY A 123 4.23 16.19 -4.89
N SER A 124 3.96 16.57 -3.63
CA SER A 124 3.11 15.82 -2.70
C SER A 124 3.46 14.32 -2.68
N GLN A 125 4.73 14.00 -2.39
CA GLN A 125 5.27 12.63 -2.39
C GLN A 125 5.36 11.95 -3.78
N ASN A 126 4.74 12.49 -4.83
CA ASN A 126 4.70 11.85 -6.15
C ASN A 126 6.10 11.70 -6.78
N ILE A 127 7.07 12.59 -6.50
CA ILE A 127 8.43 12.50 -7.09
C ILE A 127 9.13 11.20 -6.69
N GLY A 128 9.08 10.84 -5.40
CA GLY A 128 9.67 9.58 -4.92
C GLY A 128 8.88 8.35 -5.36
N ALA A 129 7.54 8.45 -5.42
CA ALA A 129 6.69 7.36 -5.86
C ALA A 129 6.83 7.06 -7.37
N GLU A 130 6.90 8.10 -8.21
CA GLU A 130 7.11 8.00 -9.66
C GLU A 130 8.44 7.30 -10.00
N LEU A 131 9.50 7.63 -9.26
CA LEU A 131 10.81 6.99 -9.43
C LEU A 131 10.71 5.46 -9.22
N VAL A 132 9.91 5.01 -8.25
CA VAL A 132 9.70 3.58 -8.01
C VAL A 132 8.76 2.97 -9.05
N ALA A 133 7.62 3.61 -9.37
CA ALA A 133 6.70 3.13 -10.41
C ALA A 133 7.41 2.87 -11.76
N LYS A 134 8.38 3.72 -12.11
CA LYS A 134 9.17 3.64 -13.35
C LYS A 134 10.47 2.83 -13.23
N SER A 135 10.78 2.26 -12.07
CA SER A 135 11.97 1.41 -11.88
C SER A 135 11.79 0.02 -12.50
N ALA A 136 12.91 -0.67 -12.73
CA ALA A 136 12.88 -2.05 -13.20
C ALA A 136 12.12 -2.96 -12.21
N PRO A 137 11.27 -3.89 -12.66
CA PRO A 137 10.53 -4.82 -11.81
C PRO A 137 11.41 -6.00 -11.36
N ASP A 138 12.63 -5.70 -10.91
CA ASP A 138 13.66 -6.67 -10.53
C ASP A 138 13.79 -6.90 -9.02
N GLY A 139 12.98 -6.19 -8.22
CA GLY A 139 12.94 -6.32 -6.77
C GLY A 139 13.97 -5.50 -5.99
N TYR A 140 14.77 -4.63 -6.63
CA TYR A 140 15.84 -3.89 -5.94
C TYR A 140 15.53 -2.42 -5.61
N THR A 141 14.40 -1.87 -6.07
CA THR A 141 13.97 -0.51 -5.72
C THR A 141 12.57 -0.57 -5.13
N TRP A 142 12.40 -0.12 -3.88
CA TRP A 142 11.16 -0.19 -3.12
C TRP A 142 10.68 1.21 -2.74
N LEU A 143 9.39 1.37 -2.48
CA LEU A 143 8.80 2.58 -1.96
C LEU A 143 8.26 2.30 -0.55
N LEU A 144 8.70 3.06 0.45
CA LEU A 144 8.03 3.12 1.75
C LEU A 144 7.34 4.48 1.84
N ALA A 145 6.01 4.48 1.74
CA ALA A 145 5.20 5.68 1.56
C ALA A 145 3.95 5.67 2.45
N PRO A 146 3.36 6.86 2.71
CA PRO A 146 2.07 6.97 3.39
C PRO A 146 0.90 6.63 2.47
N ASP A 147 -0.23 6.35 3.11
CA ASP A 147 -1.59 6.30 2.55
C ASP A 147 -1.85 7.36 1.47
N ASN A 148 -1.41 8.59 1.68
CA ASN A 148 -1.76 9.72 0.83
C ASN A 148 -1.34 9.58 -0.65
N VAL A 149 -0.22 8.90 -0.93
CA VAL A 149 0.24 8.59 -2.30
C VAL A 149 -0.80 7.76 -3.07
N PHE A 150 -1.50 6.87 -2.37
CA PHE A 150 -2.40 5.87 -2.94
C PHE A 150 -3.87 6.24 -2.83
N CYS A 151 -4.25 6.93 -1.75
CA CYS A 151 -5.64 7.15 -1.38
C CYS A 151 -6.11 8.61 -1.49
N VAL A 152 -5.19 9.58 -1.55
CA VAL A 152 -5.54 11.02 -1.46
C VAL A 152 -5.11 11.78 -2.70
N ASN A 153 -3.81 11.76 -3.03
CA ASN A 153 -3.24 12.46 -4.18
C ASN A 153 -4.00 12.24 -5.50
N PRO A 154 -4.51 11.02 -5.82
CA PRO A 154 -5.26 10.75 -7.05
C PRO A 154 -6.61 11.48 -7.16
N TYR A 155 -7.11 12.06 -6.06
CA TYR A 155 -8.36 12.83 -6.01
C TYR A 155 -8.13 14.35 -5.93
N LEU A 156 -6.91 14.78 -5.62
CA LEU A 156 -6.53 16.20 -5.55
C LEU A 156 -5.81 16.68 -6.82
N GLY A 157 -5.26 15.76 -7.60
CA GLY A 157 -4.64 16.06 -8.88
C GLY A 157 -4.46 14.80 -9.71
N LYS A 158 -3.59 14.86 -10.72
CA LYS A 158 -3.23 13.72 -11.57
C LYS A 158 -1.78 13.29 -11.31
N PRO A 159 -1.53 12.26 -10.49
CA PRO A 159 -0.19 11.70 -10.32
C PRO A 159 0.38 11.17 -11.66
N PRO A 160 1.71 11.11 -11.81
CA PRO A 160 2.39 10.61 -13.01
C PRO A 160 2.46 9.05 -13.07
N PHE A 161 1.59 8.37 -12.33
CA PHE A 161 1.45 6.92 -12.17
C PHE A 161 0.00 6.59 -11.77
N ASP A 162 -0.43 5.35 -11.99
CA ASP A 162 -1.67 4.82 -11.42
C ASP A 162 -1.41 4.16 -10.04
N PRO A 163 -2.05 4.65 -8.96
CA PRO A 163 -1.77 4.20 -7.59
C PRO A 163 -2.17 2.74 -7.32
N LEU A 164 -3.09 2.16 -8.10
CA LEU A 164 -3.63 0.82 -7.87
C LEU A 164 -3.01 -0.24 -8.78
N THR A 165 -2.32 0.17 -9.86
CA THR A 165 -1.81 -0.74 -10.90
C THR A 165 -0.33 -0.60 -11.24
N ASP A 166 0.33 0.54 -10.96
CA ASP A 166 1.78 0.71 -11.18
C ASP A 166 2.65 0.25 -10.00
N PHE A 167 2.04 -0.19 -8.90
CA PHE A 167 2.74 -0.71 -7.71
C PHE A 167 2.30 -2.12 -7.34
N ALA A 168 3.25 -2.91 -6.84
CA ALA A 168 3.00 -4.17 -6.15
C ALA A 168 3.06 -3.94 -4.62
N PRO A 169 1.95 -4.07 -3.87
CA PRO A 169 1.96 -3.98 -2.41
C PRO A 169 2.76 -5.16 -1.81
N VAL A 170 3.66 -4.87 -0.86
CA VAL A 170 4.44 -5.90 -0.16
C VAL A 170 3.83 -6.19 1.19
N THR A 171 3.65 -5.17 2.02
CA THR A 171 3.03 -5.28 3.35
C THR A 171 2.68 -3.89 3.87
N GLU A 172 1.65 -3.80 4.71
CA GLU A 172 1.53 -2.66 5.62
C GLU A 172 2.71 -2.70 6.61
N VAL A 173 3.24 -1.54 7.02
CA VAL A 173 4.37 -1.50 7.97
C VAL A 173 4.05 -0.83 9.30
N ALA A 174 3.11 0.12 9.33
CA ALA A 174 2.66 0.76 10.56
C ALA A 174 1.38 1.58 10.41
N ARG A 175 0.67 1.76 11.52
CA ARG A 175 -0.26 2.87 11.78
C ARG A 175 0.47 3.98 12.55
N ILE A 176 0.22 5.23 12.18
CA ILE A 176 0.85 6.38 12.82
C ILE A 176 -0.19 7.10 13.67
N GLN A 177 -0.02 7.01 14.99
CA GLN A 177 -0.90 7.67 15.93
C GLN A 177 -0.78 9.19 15.74
N PHE A 178 -1.90 9.84 15.38
CA PHE A 178 -1.98 11.29 15.25
C PHE A 178 -2.71 11.86 16.47
N LEU A 179 -2.27 13.05 16.91
CA LEU A 179 -2.74 13.73 18.11
C LEU A 179 -3.25 15.12 17.74
N LEU A 180 -4.37 15.52 18.35
CA LEU A 180 -4.87 16.89 18.33
C LEU A 180 -4.25 17.66 19.50
N VAL A 181 -3.52 18.72 19.18
CA VAL A 181 -2.80 19.55 20.14
C VAL A 181 -3.05 21.04 19.91
N VAL A 182 -2.88 21.81 20.98
CA VAL A 182 -2.90 23.29 20.98
C VAL A 182 -1.73 23.82 21.81
N PRO A 183 -1.19 25.02 21.53
CA PRO A 183 -0.23 25.68 22.41
C PRO A 183 -0.93 26.22 23.66
N PRO A 184 -0.21 26.41 24.79
CA PRO A 184 -0.78 26.91 26.04
C PRO A 184 -1.51 28.26 25.96
N SER A 185 -1.18 29.08 24.94
CA SER A 185 -1.85 30.35 24.63
C SER A 185 -3.29 30.21 24.15
N VAL A 186 -3.72 29.00 23.74
CA VAL A 186 -5.14 28.69 23.51
C VAL A 186 -5.72 28.18 24.84
N PRO A 187 -6.71 28.88 25.44
CA PRO A 187 -7.25 28.55 26.75
C PRO A 187 -8.33 27.46 26.65
N VAL A 188 -7.96 26.28 26.15
CA VAL A 188 -8.81 25.09 26.04
C VAL A 188 -8.06 23.85 26.47
N SER A 189 -8.73 22.94 27.19
CA SER A 189 -8.17 21.76 27.84
C SER A 189 -8.77 20.44 27.33
N SER A 190 -9.90 20.49 26.63
CA SER A 190 -10.52 19.33 25.98
C SER A 190 -10.89 19.60 24.52
N VAL A 191 -11.36 18.56 23.81
CA VAL A 191 -11.85 18.68 22.43
C VAL A 191 -13.14 19.51 22.38
N GLU A 192 -14.04 19.32 23.35
CA GLU A 192 -15.29 20.07 23.51
C GLU A 192 -15.02 21.56 23.73
N GLU A 193 -14.05 21.90 24.59
CA GLU A 193 -13.61 23.28 24.80
C GLU A 193 -13.01 23.89 23.53
N LEU A 194 -12.22 23.14 22.75
CA LEU A 194 -11.73 23.61 21.45
C LEU A 194 -12.89 23.89 20.47
N ILE A 195 -13.90 23.01 20.41
CA ILE A 195 -15.07 23.18 19.55
C ILE A 195 -15.83 24.45 19.94
N ALA A 196 -16.08 24.66 21.24
CA ALA A 196 -16.74 25.87 21.74
C ALA A 196 -15.92 27.13 21.44
N TYR A 197 -14.62 27.10 21.71
CA TYR A 197 -13.69 28.21 21.47
C TYR A 197 -13.62 28.61 20.00
N ALA A 198 -13.60 27.63 19.09
CA ALA A 198 -13.56 27.83 17.65
C ALA A 198 -14.90 28.28 17.05
N LYS A 199 -16.04 27.76 17.56
CA LYS A 199 -17.38 28.26 17.16
C LYS A 199 -17.61 29.72 17.55
N ALA A 200 -17.06 30.16 18.68
CA ALA A 200 -17.09 31.56 19.09
C ALA A 200 -16.15 32.48 18.28
N ARG A 201 -15.24 31.91 17.46
CA ARG A 201 -14.17 32.63 16.75
C ARG A 201 -13.99 32.13 15.30
N PRO A 202 -15.07 32.10 14.48
CA PRO A 202 -15.02 31.53 13.14
C PRO A 202 -14.01 32.27 12.27
N GLY A 203 -13.07 31.53 11.67
CA GLY A 203 -12.03 32.08 10.79
C GLY A 203 -10.91 32.84 11.50
N GLN A 204 -10.82 32.80 12.83
CA GLN A 204 -9.72 33.45 13.59
C GLN A 204 -8.63 32.47 14.03
N LEU A 205 -8.95 31.18 14.17
CA LEU A 205 -7.95 30.15 14.45
C LEU A 205 -7.34 29.64 13.14
N ASN A 206 -6.02 29.47 13.15
CA ASN A 206 -5.25 28.84 12.10
C ASN A 206 -4.85 27.43 12.53
N PHE A 207 -5.04 26.45 11.65
CA PHE A 207 -4.47 25.12 11.79
C PHE A 207 -3.36 24.89 10.77
N GLY A 208 -2.28 24.25 11.19
CA GLY A 208 -1.19 23.90 10.27
C GLY A 208 -1.40 22.53 9.61
N SER A 209 -0.75 22.33 8.45
CA SER A 209 -0.48 20.98 7.90
C SER A 209 0.93 20.87 7.33
N SER A 210 1.35 19.68 6.89
CA SER A 210 2.57 19.48 6.12
C SER A 210 2.36 19.59 4.60
N GLY A 211 1.39 20.41 4.17
CA GLY A 211 1.02 20.66 2.77
C GLY A 211 -0.45 20.38 2.46
N ASN A 212 -0.90 20.80 1.27
CA ASN A 212 -2.21 20.42 0.76
C ASN A 212 -2.30 18.90 0.51
N GLY A 213 -3.44 18.31 0.83
CA GLY A 213 -3.63 16.85 0.80
C GLY A 213 -2.85 16.03 1.84
N SER A 214 -2.12 16.67 2.78
CA SER A 214 -1.44 15.91 3.83
C SER A 214 -2.46 15.35 4.85
N PRO A 215 -2.19 14.22 5.54
CA PRO A 215 -3.11 13.66 6.53
C PRO A 215 -3.51 14.65 7.65
N GLN A 216 -2.62 15.60 7.99
CA GLN A 216 -2.92 16.71 8.91
C GLN A 216 -4.00 17.65 8.36
N HIS A 217 -3.93 18.01 7.08
CA HIS A 217 -4.97 18.83 6.44
C HIS A 217 -6.30 18.06 6.42
N LEU A 218 -6.30 16.82 5.93
CA LEU A 218 -7.52 16.00 5.87
C LEU A 218 -8.17 15.79 7.23
N GLY A 219 -7.38 15.52 8.27
CA GLY A 219 -7.85 15.40 9.65
C GLY A 219 -8.51 16.68 10.16
N ALA A 220 -7.85 17.83 9.98
CA ALA A 220 -8.42 19.12 10.40
C ALA A 220 -9.67 19.52 9.59
N THR A 221 -9.74 19.16 8.31
CA THR A 221 -10.95 19.40 7.50
C THR A 221 -12.09 18.47 7.91
N LEU A 222 -11.83 17.18 8.16
CA LEU A 222 -12.82 16.25 8.72
C LEU A 222 -13.32 16.71 10.08
N PHE A 223 -12.43 17.22 10.95
CA PHE A 223 -12.80 17.81 12.23
C PHE A 223 -13.74 19.01 12.04
N GLN A 224 -13.42 19.92 11.14
CA GLN A 224 -14.28 21.07 10.84
C GLN A 224 -15.65 20.66 10.30
N MET A 225 -15.70 19.69 9.38
CA MET A 225 -16.96 19.17 8.82
C MET A 225 -17.87 18.58 9.90
N LEU A 226 -17.33 17.70 10.75
CA LEU A 226 -18.12 17.00 11.77
C LEU A 226 -18.54 17.93 12.93
N THR A 227 -17.72 18.93 13.24
CA THR A 227 -17.99 19.85 14.37
C THR A 227 -18.74 21.12 13.96
N GLY A 228 -18.71 21.50 12.68
CA GLY A 228 -19.18 22.80 12.19
C GLY A 228 -18.26 23.97 12.59
N THR A 229 -17.01 23.71 12.99
CA THR A 229 -16.02 24.76 13.28
C THR A 229 -15.46 25.35 11.97
N ARG A 230 -14.89 26.57 12.05
CA ARG A 230 -14.26 27.26 10.91
C ARG A 230 -12.89 27.80 11.32
N MET A 231 -11.84 27.25 10.72
CA MET A 231 -10.44 27.52 10.98
C MET A 231 -9.69 27.62 9.66
N ASN A 232 -8.71 28.52 9.56
CA ASN A 232 -7.96 28.71 8.32
C ASN A 232 -6.83 27.69 8.22
N HIS A 233 -6.60 27.18 7.02
CA HIS A 233 -5.49 26.28 6.75
C HIS A 233 -4.19 27.05 6.48
N VAL A 234 -3.10 26.64 7.12
CA VAL A 234 -1.75 27.13 6.83
C VAL A 234 -0.86 25.95 6.41
N PRO A 235 -0.53 25.79 5.12
CA PRO A 235 0.33 24.71 4.65
C PRO A 235 1.83 25.00 4.90
N TYR A 236 2.56 24.02 5.40
CA TYR A 236 4.01 24.06 5.59
C TYR A 236 4.73 22.99 4.79
N LYS A 237 6.02 23.19 4.48
CA LYS A 237 6.88 22.21 3.76
C LYS A 237 7.27 20.95 4.56
N GLY A 238 6.66 20.73 5.73
CA GLY A 238 6.96 19.62 6.63
C GLY A 238 6.46 19.90 8.06
N ALA A 239 6.48 18.87 8.92
CA ALA A 239 6.00 19.01 10.30
C ALA A 239 6.90 19.93 11.15
N ALA A 240 8.22 19.91 10.94
CA ALA A 240 9.18 20.69 11.74
C ALA A 240 8.95 22.21 11.63
N SER A 241 8.70 22.73 10.42
CA SER A 241 8.44 24.16 10.21
C SER A 241 7.09 24.59 10.79
N ALA A 242 6.08 23.72 10.80
CA ALA A 242 4.81 24.02 11.43
C ALA A 242 4.87 23.97 12.96
N VAL A 243 5.62 23.03 13.54
CA VAL A 243 5.86 22.97 15.00
C VAL A 243 6.57 24.23 15.48
N ALA A 244 7.51 24.77 14.70
CA ALA A 244 8.19 26.03 15.01
C ALA A 244 7.23 27.24 15.10
N ASP A 245 6.09 27.22 14.40
CA ASP A 245 5.04 28.25 14.48
C ASP A 245 3.92 27.89 15.47
N LEU A 246 3.68 26.61 15.73
CA LEU A 246 2.73 26.12 16.74
C LEU A 246 3.19 26.47 18.16
N LEU A 247 4.46 26.20 18.49
CA LEU A 247 5.02 26.44 19.82
C LEU A 247 4.86 27.90 20.33
N PRO A 248 5.14 28.95 19.53
CA PRO A 248 4.86 30.34 19.90
C PRO A 248 3.40 30.77 19.69
N GLY A 249 2.52 29.88 19.20
CA GLY A 249 1.09 30.17 18.99
C GLY A 249 0.75 30.99 17.75
N ARG A 250 1.59 30.99 16.72
CA ARG A 250 1.29 31.62 15.41
C ARG A 250 0.22 30.85 14.65
N ILE A 251 0.24 29.52 14.77
CA ILE A 251 -0.92 28.64 14.54
C ILE A 251 -1.42 28.10 15.88
N GLN A 252 -2.72 27.84 15.98
CA GLN A 252 -3.39 27.55 17.25
C GLN A 252 -3.81 26.08 17.37
N VAL A 253 -3.95 25.37 16.25
CA VAL A 253 -4.36 23.96 16.23
C VAL A 253 -3.41 23.17 15.34
N TRP A 254 -3.06 21.97 15.78
CA TRP A 254 -2.36 21.01 14.94
C TRP A 254 -2.87 19.59 15.20
N ILE A 255 -3.10 18.86 14.12
CA ILE A 255 -3.38 17.42 14.14
C ILE A 255 -2.18 16.76 13.46
N GLY A 256 -1.43 15.91 14.16
CA GLY A 256 -0.23 15.31 13.56
C GLY A 256 0.43 14.20 14.36
N ALA A 257 1.48 13.60 13.77
CA ALA A 257 2.12 12.39 14.29
C ALA A 257 2.68 12.54 15.72
N ALA A 258 2.35 11.57 16.58
CA ALA A 258 2.71 11.53 17.99
C ALA A 258 4.23 11.63 18.21
N ASN A 259 5.07 10.96 17.40
CA ASN A 259 6.53 11.05 17.52
C ASN A 259 7.07 12.50 17.44
N THR A 260 6.40 13.36 16.67
CA THR A 260 6.76 14.76 16.51
C THR A 260 6.28 15.62 17.69
N LEU A 261 5.16 15.25 18.32
CA LEU A 261 4.46 16.07 19.31
C LEU A 261 4.74 15.66 20.76
N LEU A 262 4.96 14.37 21.02
CA LEU A 262 5.21 13.81 22.35
C LEU A 262 6.35 14.48 23.12
N PRO A 263 7.50 14.86 22.52
CA PRO A 263 8.53 15.63 23.23
C PRO A 263 8.00 16.97 23.76
N HIS A 264 7.24 17.70 22.94
CA HIS A 264 6.69 19.00 23.31
C HIS A 264 5.52 18.92 24.29
N ILE A 265 4.73 17.84 24.24
CA ILE A 265 3.68 17.54 25.23
C ILE A 265 4.32 17.22 26.59
N LYS A 266 5.37 16.40 26.63
CA LYS A 266 6.11 16.07 27.86
C LYS A 266 6.77 17.29 28.51
N ASP A 267 7.27 18.21 27.70
CA ASP A 267 7.83 19.51 28.13
C ASP A 267 6.75 20.53 28.59
N GLY A 268 5.45 20.21 28.49
CA GLY A 268 4.35 21.14 28.77
C GLY A 268 4.22 22.29 27.76
N LYS A 269 4.95 22.24 26.64
CA LYS A 269 4.96 23.27 25.57
C LYS A 269 3.77 23.15 24.62
N LEU A 270 3.09 22.00 24.60
CA LEU A 270 1.84 21.76 23.88
C LEU A 270 0.87 21.01 24.80
N ARG A 271 -0.42 21.33 24.72
CA ARG A 271 -1.49 20.62 25.41
C ARG A 271 -2.10 19.60 24.46
N LEU A 272 -2.16 18.34 24.90
CA LEU A 272 -2.83 17.24 24.21
C LEU A 272 -4.32 17.25 24.54
N LEU A 273 -5.18 17.23 23.52
CA LEU A 273 -6.64 17.23 23.69
C LEU A 273 -7.27 15.86 23.37
N GLY A 274 -6.71 15.10 22.41
CA GLY A 274 -7.19 13.78 22.05
C GLY A 274 -6.38 13.10 20.95
N SER A 275 -6.55 11.79 20.78
CA SER A 275 -6.00 11.03 19.64
C SER A 275 -6.98 10.97 18.47
N THR A 276 -6.48 10.80 17.25
CA THR A 276 -7.31 10.74 16.04
C THR A 276 -7.77 9.33 15.65
N ALA A 277 -7.14 8.31 16.22
CA ALA A 277 -7.37 6.91 15.86
C ALA A 277 -8.76 6.44 16.30
N PRO A 278 -9.30 5.36 15.70
CA PRO A 278 -10.62 4.81 16.05
C PRO A 278 -10.71 4.25 17.48
N ALA A 279 -9.56 4.00 18.12
CA ALA A 279 -9.44 3.47 19.48
C ALA A 279 -8.31 4.19 20.23
N ARG A 280 -8.37 4.15 21.57
CA ARG A 280 -7.32 4.71 22.44
C ARG A 280 -6.00 3.97 22.24
N PHE A 281 -4.91 4.72 22.22
CA PHE A 281 -3.57 4.15 22.15
C PHE A 281 -3.01 3.94 23.58
N PRO A 282 -2.66 2.71 24.00
CA PRO A 282 -2.30 2.43 25.40
C PRO A 282 -1.18 3.32 25.98
N ASN A 283 -0.24 3.76 25.14
CA ASN A 283 0.91 4.57 25.56
C ASN A 283 0.56 6.06 25.78
N LEU A 284 -0.69 6.47 25.62
CA LEU A 284 -1.18 7.83 25.94
C LEU A 284 -1.97 7.89 27.26
N GLY A 285 -2.11 6.77 27.98
CA GLY A 285 -2.92 6.72 29.20
C GLY A 285 -4.40 6.99 28.91
N ASP A 286 -5.03 7.84 29.72
CA ASP A 286 -6.47 8.10 29.68
C ASP A 286 -6.93 9.10 28.59
N VAL A 287 -6.01 9.53 27.71
CA VAL A 287 -6.32 10.46 26.61
C VAL A 287 -7.44 9.88 25.72
N PRO A 288 -8.56 10.59 25.54
CA PRO A 288 -9.67 10.10 24.72
C PRO A 288 -9.34 10.15 23.23
N THR A 289 -10.06 9.36 22.44
CA THR A 289 -10.15 9.63 21.00
C THR A 289 -11.01 10.87 20.76
N ILE A 290 -10.81 11.57 19.63
CA ILE A 290 -11.68 12.68 19.22
C ILE A 290 -13.13 12.22 19.03
N ALA A 291 -13.36 10.94 18.69
CA ALA A 291 -14.70 10.36 18.59
C ALA A 291 -15.38 10.21 19.95
N GLU A 292 -14.65 9.79 20.98
CA GLU A 292 -15.12 9.72 22.37
C GLU A 292 -15.33 11.13 22.96
N ALA A 293 -14.45 12.08 22.64
CA ALA A 293 -14.50 13.47 23.09
C ALA A 293 -15.44 14.36 22.26
N GLY A 294 -16.65 13.84 22.00
CA GLY A 294 -17.76 14.62 21.45
C GLY A 294 -17.80 14.81 19.91
N VAL A 295 -17.00 14.08 19.12
CA VAL A 295 -17.06 14.14 17.64
C VAL A 295 -17.33 12.76 16.99
N PRO A 296 -18.54 12.19 17.15
CA PRO A 296 -18.87 10.88 16.60
C PRO A 296 -18.58 10.75 15.10
N GLY A 297 -18.01 9.62 14.69
CA GLY A 297 -17.63 9.36 13.30
C GLY A 297 -16.28 9.96 12.87
N TYR A 298 -15.60 10.74 13.73
CA TYR A 298 -14.23 11.16 13.45
C TYR A 298 -13.27 9.96 13.53
N ALA A 299 -12.55 9.69 12.43
CA ALA A 299 -11.48 8.71 12.41
C ALA A 299 -10.42 9.11 11.37
N LEU A 300 -9.22 9.47 11.83
CA LEU A 300 -8.03 9.63 11.00
C LEU A 300 -6.96 8.66 11.51
N ASP A 301 -6.63 7.68 10.69
CA ASP A 301 -5.73 6.57 11.00
C ASP A 301 -4.70 6.38 9.87
N PRO A 302 -3.68 7.26 9.77
CA PRO A 302 -2.73 7.24 8.67
C PRO A 302 -1.85 6.00 8.74
N TRP A 303 -1.82 5.24 7.66
CA TRP A 303 -1.01 4.03 7.54
C TRP A 303 0.19 4.26 6.63
N LEU A 304 1.23 3.45 6.83
CA LEU A 304 2.42 3.39 5.98
C LEU A 304 2.52 1.99 5.36
N GLY A 305 2.93 1.94 4.09
CA GLY A 305 3.12 0.69 3.36
C GLY A 305 4.48 0.57 2.72
N LEU A 306 4.90 -0.68 2.51
CA LEU A 306 6.02 -1.03 1.64
C LEU A 306 5.50 -1.56 0.31
N PHE A 307 6.07 -1.05 -0.77
CA PHE A 307 5.67 -1.33 -2.15
C PHE A 307 6.90 -1.55 -3.05
N MET A 308 6.67 -2.19 -4.19
CA MET A 308 7.62 -2.34 -5.29
C MET A 308 6.99 -1.89 -6.62
N PRO A 309 7.74 -1.76 -7.71
CA PRO A 309 7.15 -1.53 -9.03
C PRO A 309 6.19 -2.67 -9.40
N ALA A 310 5.16 -2.38 -10.18
CA ALA A 310 4.30 -3.42 -10.73
C ALA A 310 5.11 -4.45 -11.55
N ARG A 311 4.64 -5.70 -11.54
CA ARG A 311 5.23 -6.87 -12.24
C ARG A 311 6.52 -7.45 -11.64
N VAL A 312 6.96 -7.04 -10.44
CA VAL A 312 7.93 -7.84 -9.66
C VAL A 312 7.34 -9.23 -9.40
N SER A 313 8.17 -10.28 -9.40
CA SER A 313 7.70 -11.65 -9.21
C SER A 313 7.09 -11.87 -7.82
N SER A 314 6.10 -12.77 -7.75
CA SER A 314 5.45 -13.22 -6.50
C SER A 314 6.45 -13.70 -5.46
N ASP A 315 7.52 -14.34 -5.92
CA ASP A 315 8.49 -15.03 -5.06
C ASP A 315 9.40 -14.01 -4.37
N ILE A 316 9.81 -12.96 -5.08
CA ILE A 316 10.52 -11.82 -4.50
C ILE A 316 9.62 -11.09 -3.51
N ILE A 317 8.37 -10.76 -3.90
CA ILE A 317 7.42 -10.07 -3.02
C ILE A 317 7.18 -10.88 -1.73
N SER A 318 7.01 -12.20 -1.85
CA SER A 318 6.77 -13.10 -0.70
C SER A 318 8.00 -13.21 0.19
N LYS A 319 9.20 -13.33 -0.38
CA LYS A 319 10.47 -13.36 0.38
C LYS A 319 10.71 -12.04 1.13
N VAL A 320 10.42 -10.90 0.50
CA VAL A 320 10.57 -9.59 1.14
C VAL A 320 9.50 -9.36 2.20
N ASN A 321 8.25 -9.73 1.93
CA ASN A 321 7.18 -9.71 2.93
C ASN A 321 7.59 -10.49 4.18
N ALA A 322 8.01 -11.75 4.04
CA ALA A 322 8.39 -12.60 5.16
C ALA A 322 9.47 -11.98 6.07
N GLU A 323 10.57 -11.47 5.48
CA GLU A 323 11.65 -10.86 6.28
C GLU A 323 11.26 -9.51 6.89
N VAL A 324 10.54 -8.65 6.15
CA VAL A 324 10.07 -7.36 6.66
C VAL A 324 9.07 -7.55 7.80
N VAL A 325 8.10 -8.46 7.65
CA VAL A 325 7.14 -8.83 8.70
C VAL A 325 7.87 -9.35 9.95
N ARG A 326 8.90 -10.18 9.78
CA ARG A 326 9.71 -10.73 10.87
C ARG A 326 10.53 -9.65 11.59
N ILE A 327 11.17 -8.73 10.85
CA ILE A 327 11.91 -7.60 11.43
C ILE A 327 10.97 -6.71 12.24
N LEU A 328 9.86 -6.27 11.65
CA LEU A 328 8.94 -5.31 12.26
C LEU A 328 8.28 -5.86 13.53
N ASN A 329 7.99 -7.17 13.59
CA ASN A 329 7.43 -7.81 14.77
C ASN A 329 8.47 -8.25 15.83
N ALA A 330 9.76 -7.91 15.68
CA ALA A 330 10.73 -8.10 16.74
C ALA A 330 10.32 -7.28 18.00
N PRO A 331 10.20 -7.89 19.20
CA PRO A 331 9.61 -7.24 20.37
C PRO A 331 10.24 -5.89 20.73
N ASP A 332 11.56 -5.80 20.72
CA ASP A 332 12.29 -4.57 21.05
C ASP A 332 12.04 -3.45 20.02
N LEU A 333 11.95 -3.79 18.74
CA LEU A 333 11.63 -2.83 17.69
C LEU A 333 10.18 -2.35 17.82
N LYS A 334 9.24 -3.28 18.02
CA LYS A 334 7.82 -2.99 18.19
C LYS A 334 7.56 -2.10 19.41
N SER A 335 8.20 -2.41 20.55
CA SER A 335 8.16 -1.60 21.78
C SER A 335 8.77 -0.20 21.57
N ARG A 336 9.96 -0.11 20.98
CA ARG A 336 10.67 1.16 20.72
C ARG A 336 9.92 2.08 19.74
N LEU A 337 9.18 1.52 18.79
CA LEU A 337 8.36 2.28 17.85
C LEU A 337 7.01 2.67 18.49
N ALA A 338 6.39 1.77 19.27
CA ALA A 338 5.16 2.07 19.99
C ALA A 338 5.34 3.20 21.01
N SER A 339 6.50 3.33 21.65
CA SER A 339 6.81 4.46 22.56
C SER A 339 6.89 5.83 21.86
N GLN A 340 6.95 5.83 20.52
CA GLN A 340 6.91 7.01 19.65
C GLN A 340 5.52 7.19 18.98
N GLY A 341 4.53 6.35 19.29
CA GLY A 341 3.24 6.34 18.60
C GLY A 341 3.30 5.83 17.16
N ILE A 342 4.27 4.96 16.86
CA ILE A 342 4.35 4.19 15.62
C ILE A 342 3.92 2.76 15.97
N GLU A 343 2.71 2.38 15.58
CA GLU A 343 2.15 1.06 15.86
C GLU A 343 2.47 0.12 14.70
N ILE A 344 3.25 -0.93 14.96
CA ILE A 344 3.55 -1.93 13.93
C ILE A 344 2.32 -2.79 13.65
N VAL A 345 1.81 -2.60 12.44
CA VAL A 345 0.80 -3.43 11.79
C VAL A 345 1.43 -3.99 10.52
N THR A 346 1.27 -5.30 10.31
CA THR A 346 1.86 -6.04 9.20
C THR A 346 0.84 -6.99 8.59
N SER A 347 0.88 -7.16 7.28
CA SER A 347 -0.13 -7.92 6.52
C SER A 347 0.49 -8.73 5.38
N SER A 348 -0.25 -9.70 4.83
CA SER A 348 0.14 -10.33 3.57
C SER A 348 -0.02 -9.34 2.38
N PRO A 349 0.66 -9.56 1.24
CA PRO A 349 0.51 -8.71 0.06
C PRO A 349 -0.95 -8.59 -0.42
N ALA A 350 -1.71 -9.69 -0.33
CA ALA A 350 -3.10 -9.76 -0.78
C ALA A 350 -4.08 -9.01 0.13
N GLU A 351 -3.91 -9.13 1.46
CA GLU A 351 -4.68 -8.35 2.43
C GLU A 351 -4.40 -6.87 2.28
N PHE A 352 -3.13 -6.49 2.11
CA PHE A 352 -2.75 -5.09 1.94
C PHE A 352 -3.32 -4.50 0.65
N ALA A 353 -3.21 -5.23 -0.47
CA ALA A 353 -3.80 -4.83 -1.74
C ALA A 353 -5.33 -4.65 -1.67
N ARG A 354 -6.03 -5.46 -0.87
CA ARG A 354 -7.46 -5.28 -0.59
C ARG A 354 -7.72 -4.01 0.22
N PHE A 355 -7.01 -3.84 1.33
CA PHE A 355 -7.15 -2.69 2.22
C PHE A 355 -6.91 -1.36 1.51
N ILE A 356 -5.87 -1.26 0.66
CA ILE A 356 -5.59 -0.04 -0.13
C ILE A 356 -6.78 0.34 -1.02
N ARG A 357 -7.45 -0.61 -1.66
CA ARG A 357 -8.63 -0.33 -2.51
C ARG A 357 -9.82 0.18 -1.69
N GLU A 358 -10.03 -0.39 -0.51
CA GLU A 358 -11.10 0.02 0.42
C GLU A 358 -10.86 1.44 0.95
N ASP A 359 -9.64 1.75 1.38
CA ASP A 359 -9.30 3.07 1.93
C ASP A 359 -9.17 4.15 0.84
N ASN A 360 -8.72 3.80 -0.38
CA ASN A 360 -8.75 4.69 -1.56
C ASN A 360 -10.20 5.12 -1.88
N ALA A 361 -11.14 4.16 -1.96
CA ALA A 361 -12.54 4.47 -2.22
C ALA A 361 -13.16 5.35 -1.11
N LYS A 362 -12.84 5.07 0.16
CA LYS A 362 -13.26 5.86 1.33
C LYS A 362 -12.75 7.30 1.25
N TRP A 363 -11.45 7.50 1.03
CA TRP A 363 -10.85 8.84 0.94
C TRP A 363 -11.38 9.62 -0.27
N GLY A 364 -11.54 8.97 -1.42
CA GLY A 364 -12.15 9.58 -2.60
C GLY A 364 -13.56 10.09 -2.33
N LYS A 365 -14.38 9.35 -1.58
CA LYS A 365 -15.70 9.81 -1.15
C LYS A 365 -15.58 11.07 -0.27
N LEU A 366 -14.78 11.01 0.79
CA LEU A 366 -14.60 12.10 1.74
C LEU A 366 -14.10 13.39 1.05
N ILE A 367 -13.08 13.31 0.20
CA ILE A 367 -12.50 14.47 -0.50
C ILE A 367 -13.55 15.20 -1.36
N ARG A 368 -14.43 14.45 -2.03
CA ARG A 368 -15.55 15.02 -2.81
C ARG A 368 -16.62 15.66 -1.93
N GLU A 369 -17.02 14.99 -0.85
CA GLU A 369 -18.01 15.51 0.11
C GLU A 369 -17.50 16.75 0.87
N ALA A 370 -16.21 16.80 1.12
CA ALA A 370 -15.51 17.91 1.79
C ALA A 370 -15.21 19.10 0.86
N ASN A 371 -15.41 18.95 -0.46
CA ASN A 371 -15.02 19.93 -1.48
C ASN A 371 -13.53 20.37 -1.34
N ILE A 372 -12.65 19.41 -1.04
CA ILE A 372 -11.20 19.65 -0.95
C ILE A 372 -10.62 19.59 -2.36
N HIS A 373 -9.98 20.68 -2.79
CA HIS A 373 -9.29 20.78 -4.07
C HIS A 373 -7.78 20.62 -3.87
N GLY A 374 -7.09 20.19 -4.92
CA GLY A 374 -5.65 20.41 -5.02
C GLY A 374 -5.31 21.86 -5.38
N GLU A 375 -4.01 22.13 -5.49
CA GLU A 375 -3.47 23.38 -6.04
C GLU A 375 -3.47 23.37 -7.58
#